data_AF-A0A2W6CMN7-F1
#
_entry.id   AF-A0A2W6CMN7-F1
#
_cell.length_a   1.000
_cell.length_b   1.000
_cell.length_c   1.000
_cell.angle_alpha   90.00
_cell.angle_beta   90.00
_cell.angle_gamma   90.00
#
_symmetry.space_group_name_H-M   'P 1'
#
loop_
_entity.id
_entity.type
_entity.pdbx_description
1 polymer ?
#
loop_
_entity_poly.entity_id
_entity_poly.type
_entity_poly.pdbx_seq_one_letter_code
_entity_poly.pdbx_strand_id
1 'polypeptide(L)'
;MAQRKTIRSRRLGKQIRRLRDDAQLNQEKLVELMNADQPRQRCISASHLSRVESGIARISSEHLDRITTVLQIGAEQAQKLAELRHRADEPGWWQEYSDIIAEAIEMLVEIGEDATTARSYDIAFVQGLLQTRAYAEAVIGNGRAFVPPINVDRVAELRMRRQQRLGQDGFQGLTAVITEGVIRTIVGGRDVMRDQLRNLIEVAQEYPVTIHILPFSAGALPGSDNFVIFEFPHDLDGDVVYVDSSTAQRIHEERDIVRQCSYTFHAALAQALPVRQSQDLIRAVMEEL
;
A
#
# COMPACT_ATOMS: atom_id res chain seq x y z
N MET A 1 -25.71 -3.45 8.00
CA MET A 1 -24.42 -4.07 7.59
C MET A 1 -23.31 -3.38 8.36
N ALA A 2 -22.41 -4.11 9.01
CA ALA A 2 -21.30 -3.50 9.72
C ALA A 2 -20.45 -2.68 8.73
N GLN A 3 -20.27 -1.40 9.00
CA GLN A 3 -19.57 -0.46 8.15
C GLN A 3 -18.08 -0.86 8.14
N ARG A 4 -17.63 -1.47 7.03
CA ARG A 4 -16.25 -1.94 6.85
C ARG A 4 -15.28 -0.76 6.95
N LYS A 5 -14.26 -0.86 7.79
CA LYS A 5 -13.22 0.16 7.98
C LYS A 5 -12.28 0.14 6.77
N THR A 6 -12.48 1.04 5.81
CA THR A 6 -11.53 1.17 4.69
C THR A 6 -10.26 1.90 5.14
N ILE A 7 -9.11 1.68 4.50
CA ILE A 7 -7.90 2.44 4.85
C ILE A 7 -8.09 3.93 4.55
N ARG A 8 -8.83 4.28 3.49
CA ARG A 8 -9.15 5.67 3.14
C ARG A 8 -9.94 6.36 4.25
N SER A 9 -10.94 5.68 4.83
CA SER A 9 -11.72 6.22 5.95
C SER A 9 -10.85 6.45 7.20
N ARG A 10 -9.93 5.52 7.49
CA ARG A 10 -8.97 5.66 8.61
C ARG A 10 -8.02 6.82 8.40
N ARG A 11 -7.45 6.96 7.21
CA ARG A 11 -6.56 8.08 6.86
C ARG A 11 -7.27 9.42 6.96
N LEU A 12 -8.49 9.53 6.41
CA LEU A 12 -9.29 10.75 6.53
C LEU A 12 -9.56 11.11 8.00
N GLY A 13 -9.98 10.13 8.79
CA GLY A 13 -10.22 10.32 10.22
C GLY A 13 -8.97 10.78 10.97
N LYS A 14 -7.81 10.20 10.67
CA LYS A 14 -6.51 10.58 11.25
C LYS A 14 -6.10 11.99 10.86
N GLN A 15 -6.33 12.40 9.60
CA GLN A 15 -6.07 13.78 9.17
C GLN A 15 -6.98 14.79 9.89
N ILE A 16 -8.29 14.50 9.98
CA ILE A 16 -9.24 15.35 10.72
C ILE A 16 -8.82 15.48 12.18
N ARG A 17 -8.46 14.37 12.82
CA ARG A 17 -7.96 14.36 14.20
C ARG A 17 -6.72 15.22 14.36
N ARG A 18 -5.73 15.05 13.47
CA ARG A 18 -4.48 15.83 13.51
C ARG A 18 -4.75 17.33 13.38
N LEU A 19 -5.56 17.74 12.42
CA LEU A 19 -5.91 19.15 12.23
C LEU A 19 -6.65 19.72 13.44
N ARG A 20 -7.54 18.93 14.05
CA ARG A 20 -8.22 19.30 15.29
C ARG A 20 -7.22 19.46 16.46
N ASP A 21 -6.30 18.52 16.61
CA ASP A 21 -5.27 18.54 17.67
C ASP A 21 -4.29 19.70 17.48
N ASP A 22 -3.88 20.00 16.24
CA ASP A 22 -3.03 21.13 15.87
C ASP A 22 -3.71 22.49 16.18
N ALA A 23 -5.05 22.55 16.03
CA ALA A 23 -5.87 23.68 16.48
C ALA A 23 -6.16 23.68 17.99
N GLN A 24 -5.61 22.73 18.75
CA GLN A 24 -5.79 22.57 20.19
C GLN A 24 -7.26 22.42 20.63
N LEU A 25 -8.11 21.86 19.77
CA LEU A 25 -9.52 21.64 20.07
C LEU A 25 -9.75 20.20 20.52
N ASN A 26 -10.66 19.99 21.47
CA ASN A 26 -11.23 18.66 21.71
C ASN A 26 -12.45 18.43 20.79
N GLN A 27 -12.95 17.20 20.73
CA GLN A 27 -14.09 16.83 19.86
C GLN A 27 -15.35 17.61 20.20
N GLU A 28 -15.63 17.85 21.48
CA GLU A 28 -16.81 18.60 21.93
C GLU A 28 -16.76 20.04 21.43
N LYS A 29 -15.60 20.70 21.55
CA LYS A 29 -15.43 22.08 21.13
C LYS A 29 -15.51 22.24 19.63
N LEU A 30 -14.92 21.33 18.86
CA LEU A 30 -15.06 21.35 17.40
C LEU A 30 -16.54 21.20 16.99
N VAL A 31 -17.26 20.26 17.62
CA VAL A 31 -18.69 20.05 17.33
C VAL A 31 -19.55 21.25 17.74
N GLU A 32 -19.25 21.90 18.87
CA GLU A 32 -19.91 23.14 19.29
C GLU A 32 -19.77 24.23 18.21
N LEU A 33 -18.55 24.45 17.73
CA LEU A 33 -18.25 25.43 16.67
C LEU A 33 -18.93 25.05 15.33
N MET A 34 -18.93 23.78 14.95
CA MET A 34 -19.60 23.29 13.74
C MET A 34 -21.11 23.44 13.78
N ASN A 35 -21.72 23.44 14.96
CA ASN A 35 -23.16 23.44 15.17
C ASN A 35 -23.74 24.82 15.52
N ALA A 36 -22.91 25.83 15.83
CA ALA A 36 -23.34 27.13 16.36
C ALA A 36 -24.44 27.81 15.52
N ASP A 37 -24.34 27.74 14.19
CA ASP A 37 -25.27 28.38 13.26
C ASP A 37 -26.10 27.37 12.44
N GLN A 38 -26.28 26.15 12.94
CA GLN A 38 -26.90 25.07 12.18
C GLN A 38 -28.26 24.66 12.74
N PRO A 39 -29.26 24.36 11.88
CA PRO A 39 -30.52 23.78 12.35
C PRO A 39 -30.26 22.40 12.94
N ARG A 40 -31.05 22.00 13.95
CA ARG A 40 -30.86 20.74 14.71
C ARG A 40 -30.68 19.50 13.82
N GLN A 41 -31.34 19.45 12.65
CA GLN A 41 -31.26 18.32 11.72
C GLN A 41 -29.91 18.20 10.99
N ARG A 42 -29.11 19.27 10.96
CA ARG A 42 -27.80 19.32 10.30
C ARG A 42 -26.62 19.23 11.28
N CYS A 43 -26.90 19.16 12.58
CA CYS A 43 -25.89 19.06 13.61
C CYS A 43 -25.20 17.70 13.59
N ILE A 44 -23.90 17.70 13.89
CA ILE A 44 -23.11 16.49 14.15
C ILE A 44 -22.95 16.30 15.65
N SER A 45 -22.80 15.07 16.13
CA SER A 45 -22.51 14.78 17.55
C SER A 45 -21.02 14.48 17.75
N ALA A 46 -20.50 14.74 18.96
CA ALA A 46 -19.13 14.39 19.33
C ALA A 46 -18.84 12.89 19.19
N SER A 47 -19.83 12.04 19.49
CA SER A 47 -19.74 10.58 19.28
C SER A 47 -19.61 10.22 17.80
N HIS A 48 -20.35 10.90 16.92
CA HIS A 48 -20.22 10.71 15.47
C HIS A 48 -18.85 11.17 14.97
N LEU A 49 -18.39 12.36 15.37
CA LEU A 49 -17.05 12.86 15.05
C LEU A 49 -15.96 11.89 15.53
N SER A 50 -16.06 11.34 16.74
CA SER A 50 -15.11 10.37 17.27
C SER A 50 -15.02 9.09 16.44
N ARG A 51 -16.17 8.60 15.95
CA ARG A 51 -16.23 7.46 15.04
C ARG A 51 -15.66 7.79 13.66
N VAL A 52 -15.86 9.01 13.16
CA VAL A 52 -15.24 9.50 11.92
C VAL A 52 -13.72 9.54 12.07
N GLU A 53 -13.21 10.15 13.14
CA GLU A 53 -11.77 10.24 13.42
C GLU A 53 -11.11 8.86 13.60
N SER A 54 -11.89 7.85 13.98
CA SER A 54 -11.44 6.47 14.11
C SER A 54 -11.61 5.64 12.82
N GLY A 55 -12.09 6.27 11.73
CA GLY A 55 -12.35 5.63 10.44
C GLY A 55 -13.50 4.62 10.45
N ILE A 56 -14.34 4.64 11.49
CA ILE A 56 -15.49 3.73 11.66
C ILE A 56 -16.73 4.29 10.96
N ALA A 57 -16.90 5.61 11.00
CA ALA A 57 -18.04 6.30 10.39
C ALA A 57 -17.56 7.18 9.23
N ARG A 58 -18.44 7.36 8.24
CA ARG A 58 -18.24 8.29 7.14
C ARG A 58 -18.65 9.70 7.55
N ILE A 59 -18.06 10.70 6.91
CA ILE A 59 -18.42 12.10 7.06
C ILE A 59 -19.04 12.62 5.77
N SER A 60 -20.11 13.42 5.87
CA SER A 60 -20.71 14.07 4.72
C SER A 60 -19.79 15.16 4.16
N SER A 61 -19.94 15.51 2.89
CA SER A 61 -19.24 16.67 2.31
C SER A 61 -19.54 17.94 3.10
N GLU A 62 -20.81 18.18 3.43
CA GLU A 62 -21.26 19.35 4.19
C GLU A 62 -20.61 19.43 5.58
N HIS A 63 -20.46 18.31 6.29
CA HIS A 63 -19.77 18.28 7.58
C HIS A 63 -18.26 18.48 7.42
N LEU A 64 -17.66 17.94 6.37
CA LEU A 64 -16.24 18.14 6.10
C LEU A 64 -15.94 19.60 5.76
N ASP A 65 -16.75 20.25 4.92
CA ASP A 65 -16.63 21.67 4.57
C ASP A 65 -16.77 22.58 5.81
N ARG A 66 -17.62 22.18 6.77
CA ARG A 66 -17.71 22.86 8.06
C ARG A 66 -16.46 22.68 8.90
N ILE A 67 -15.87 21.48 8.94
CA ILE A 67 -14.59 21.26 9.64
C ILE A 67 -13.50 22.13 9.03
N THR A 68 -13.37 22.15 7.70
CA THR A 68 -12.34 22.95 7.02
C THR A 68 -12.53 24.45 7.26
N THR A 69 -13.78 24.92 7.29
CA THR A 69 -14.10 26.32 7.61
C THR A 69 -13.75 26.67 9.06
N VAL A 70 -14.20 25.86 10.03
CA VAL A 70 -13.97 26.11 11.47
C VAL A 70 -12.49 26.07 11.81
N LEU A 71 -11.76 25.12 11.24
CA LEU A 71 -10.31 24.97 11.45
C LEU A 71 -9.47 25.90 10.55
N GLN A 72 -10.11 26.76 9.74
CA GLN A 72 -9.45 27.71 8.84
C GLN A 72 -8.43 27.05 7.90
N ILE A 73 -8.78 25.90 7.37
CA ILE A 73 -7.95 25.09 6.49
C ILE A 73 -7.86 25.76 5.12
N GLY A 74 -6.64 25.92 4.59
CA GLY A 74 -6.42 26.49 3.26
C GLY A 74 -7.09 25.68 2.14
N ALA A 75 -7.44 26.34 1.04
CA ALA A 75 -8.24 25.75 -0.05
C ALA A 75 -7.61 24.46 -0.64
N GLU A 76 -6.29 24.45 -0.85
CA GLU A 76 -5.57 23.28 -1.36
C GLU A 76 -5.71 22.08 -0.42
N GLN A 77 -5.56 22.32 0.89
CA GLN A 77 -5.68 21.30 1.92
C GLN A 77 -7.12 20.78 2.08
N ALA A 78 -8.10 21.67 1.96
CA ALA A 78 -9.52 21.31 2.00
C ALA A 78 -9.91 20.45 0.80
N GLN A 79 -9.40 20.77 -0.40
CA GLN A 79 -9.62 19.98 -1.60
C GLN A 79 -9.09 18.55 -1.44
N LYS A 80 -7.88 18.38 -0.90
CA LYS A 80 -7.28 17.06 -0.63
C LYS A 80 -8.14 16.21 0.31
N LEU A 81 -8.66 16.81 1.39
CA LEU A 81 -9.58 16.13 2.30
C LEU A 81 -10.87 15.71 1.59
N ALA A 82 -11.41 16.56 0.72
CA ALA A 82 -12.60 16.26 -0.06
C ALA A 82 -12.38 15.12 -1.06
N GLU A 83 -11.23 15.07 -1.72
CA GLU A 83 -10.82 13.97 -2.61
C GLU A 83 -10.70 12.65 -1.83
N LEU A 84 -10.03 12.66 -0.67
CA LEU A 84 -9.91 11.47 0.17
C LEU A 84 -11.28 10.98 0.68
N ARG A 85 -12.18 11.90 1.04
CA ARG A 85 -13.58 11.59 1.39
C ARG A 85 -14.32 10.95 0.23
N HIS A 86 -14.19 11.49 -0.97
CA HIS A 86 -14.82 10.94 -2.17
C HIS A 86 -14.35 9.51 -2.45
N ARG A 87 -13.03 9.27 -2.44
CA ARG A 87 -12.45 7.94 -2.67
C ARG A 87 -12.81 6.92 -1.58
N ALA A 88 -13.08 7.38 -0.35
CA ALA A 88 -13.56 6.52 0.74
C ALA A 88 -15.02 6.07 0.56
N ASP A 89 -15.81 6.82 -0.22
CA ASP A 89 -17.20 6.48 -0.53
C ASP A 89 -17.31 5.52 -1.72
N GLU A 90 -16.34 5.54 -2.64
CA GLU A 90 -16.32 4.72 -3.85
C GLU A 90 -16.14 3.22 -3.55
N PRO A 91 -17.01 2.36 -4.10
CA PRO A 91 -16.80 0.92 -4.07
C PRO A 91 -15.57 0.55 -4.91
N GLY A 92 -14.52 0.08 -4.25
CA GLY A 92 -13.34 -0.46 -4.94
C GLY A 92 -13.68 -1.71 -5.75
N TRP A 93 -13.06 -1.85 -6.92
CA TRP A 93 -13.29 -3.01 -7.80
C TRP A 93 -12.92 -4.35 -7.15
N TRP A 94 -12.00 -4.35 -6.17
CA TRP A 94 -11.59 -5.57 -5.47
C TRP A 94 -12.68 -6.14 -4.56
N GLN A 95 -13.80 -5.42 -4.38
CA GLN A 95 -14.91 -5.91 -3.59
C GLN A 95 -15.45 -7.27 -4.10
N GLU A 96 -15.31 -7.54 -5.40
CA GLU A 96 -15.67 -8.82 -6.03
C GLU A 96 -14.84 -10.03 -5.54
N TYR A 97 -13.72 -9.78 -4.85
CA TYR A 97 -12.84 -10.81 -4.28
C TYR A 97 -12.91 -10.86 -2.74
N SER A 98 -13.73 -10.03 -2.08
CA SER A 98 -13.76 -9.90 -0.61
C SER A 98 -14.13 -11.21 0.12
N ASP A 99 -14.74 -12.15 -0.59
CA ASP A 99 -15.12 -13.48 -0.10
C ASP A 99 -13.92 -14.45 -0.02
N ILE A 100 -12.83 -14.16 -0.74
CA ILE A 100 -11.69 -15.08 -0.89
C ILE A 100 -10.34 -14.50 -0.46
N ILE A 101 -10.29 -13.23 -0.04
CA ILE A 101 -9.06 -12.57 0.42
C ILE A 101 -9.19 -12.04 1.85
N ALA A 102 -8.07 -12.01 2.56
CA ALA A 102 -8.00 -11.39 3.88
C ALA A 102 -8.12 -9.86 3.80
N GLU A 103 -8.63 -9.24 4.87
CA GLU A 103 -8.80 -7.79 4.99
C GLU A 103 -7.50 -7.02 4.67
N ALA A 104 -6.34 -7.54 5.10
CA ALA A 104 -5.04 -6.95 4.82
C ALA A 104 -4.73 -6.85 3.31
N ILE A 105 -5.16 -7.82 2.51
CA ILE A 105 -4.98 -7.81 1.06
C ILE A 105 -5.90 -6.77 0.41
N GLU A 106 -7.14 -6.64 0.88
CA GLU A 106 -8.08 -5.63 0.40
C GLU A 106 -7.53 -4.22 0.63
N MET A 107 -7.04 -3.96 1.84
CA MET A 107 -6.45 -2.69 2.21
C MET A 107 -5.15 -2.42 1.44
N LEU A 108 -4.36 -3.47 1.15
CA LEU A 108 -3.18 -3.37 0.29
C LEU A 108 -3.57 -2.97 -1.15
N VAL A 109 -4.67 -3.49 -1.69
CA VAL A 109 -5.17 -3.07 -3.01
C VAL A 109 -5.60 -1.61 -2.98
N GLU A 110 -6.39 -1.23 -1.98
CA GLU A 110 -6.88 0.14 -1.78
C GLU A 110 -5.72 1.15 -1.67
N ILE A 111 -4.69 0.84 -0.89
CA ILE A 111 -3.48 1.67 -0.77
C ILE A 111 -2.72 1.76 -2.09
N GLY A 112 -2.53 0.64 -2.77
CA GLY A 112 -1.75 0.59 -4.02
C GLY A 112 -2.37 1.43 -5.14
N GLU A 113 -3.70 1.56 -5.18
CA GLU A 113 -4.39 2.45 -6.11
C GLU A 113 -4.21 3.94 -5.79
N ASP A 114 -4.03 4.26 -4.52
CA ASP A 114 -3.92 5.64 -4.05
C ASP A 114 -2.48 6.14 -4.09
N ALA A 115 -1.52 5.22 -3.97
CA ALA A 115 -0.09 5.51 -3.92
C ALA A 115 0.45 6.02 -5.26
N THR A 116 1.32 7.02 -5.21
CA THR A 116 2.05 7.53 -6.37
C THR A 116 3.39 6.84 -6.53
N THR A 117 4.02 6.42 -5.45
CA THR A 117 5.27 5.66 -5.48
C THR A 117 5.16 4.41 -4.62
N ALA A 118 5.96 3.41 -4.93
CA ALA A 118 6.14 2.25 -4.09
C ALA A 118 7.63 1.89 -3.97
N ARG A 119 8.03 1.40 -2.80
CA ARG A 119 9.38 0.87 -2.54
C ARG A 119 9.28 -0.49 -1.90
N SER A 120 9.76 -1.54 -2.57
CA SER A 120 9.69 -2.91 -2.05
C SER A 120 11.05 -3.43 -1.60
N TYR A 121 11.04 -4.16 -0.50
CA TYR A 121 12.16 -4.96 -0.04
C TYR A 121 11.73 -6.43 -0.04
N ASP A 122 12.30 -7.18 -0.98
CA ASP A 122 11.87 -8.54 -1.32
C ASP A 122 12.96 -9.53 -0.92
N ILE A 123 12.74 -10.25 0.17
CA ILE A 123 13.69 -11.22 0.73
C ILE A 123 13.28 -12.68 0.51
N ALA A 124 12.00 -12.95 0.25
CA ALA A 124 11.46 -14.31 0.11
C ALA A 124 10.89 -14.59 -1.28
N PHE A 125 10.15 -13.63 -1.86
CA PHE A 125 9.52 -13.76 -3.18
C PHE A 125 9.54 -12.41 -3.88
N VAL A 126 9.49 -12.42 -5.20
CA VAL A 126 9.32 -11.21 -6.02
C VAL A 126 8.02 -10.51 -5.62
N GLN A 127 8.02 -9.18 -5.48
CA GLN A 127 6.78 -8.43 -5.20
C GLN A 127 5.70 -8.70 -6.26
N GLY A 128 4.45 -8.88 -5.84
CA GLY A 128 3.30 -9.20 -6.69
C GLY A 128 3.03 -8.34 -7.94
N LEU A 129 3.41 -7.06 -7.98
CA LEU A 129 3.32 -6.18 -9.15
C LEU A 129 4.38 -6.53 -10.21
N LEU A 130 5.44 -7.24 -9.83
CA LEU A 130 6.51 -7.68 -10.70
C LEU A 130 6.39 -9.17 -11.07
N GLN A 131 5.37 -9.87 -10.58
CA GLN A 131 5.17 -11.30 -10.83
C GLN A 131 4.49 -11.56 -12.17
N THR A 132 4.82 -12.68 -12.80
CA THR A 132 4.01 -13.32 -13.84
C THR A 132 2.86 -14.10 -13.19
N ARG A 133 1.82 -14.42 -13.98
CA ARG A 133 0.67 -15.19 -13.48
C ARG A 133 1.08 -16.56 -12.93
N ALA A 134 1.91 -17.31 -13.66
CA ALA A 134 2.36 -18.64 -13.25
C ALA A 134 3.20 -18.61 -11.97
N TYR A 135 4.07 -17.60 -11.81
CA TYR A 135 4.82 -17.41 -10.56
C TYR A 135 3.87 -17.06 -9.41
N ALA A 136 2.91 -16.17 -9.64
CA ALA A 136 1.92 -15.78 -8.65
C ALA A 136 1.09 -16.96 -8.13
N GLU A 137 0.61 -17.83 -9.03
CA GLU A 137 -0.12 -19.05 -8.70
C GLU A 137 0.73 -19.99 -7.85
N ALA A 138 2.00 -20.19 -8.22
CA ALA A 138 2.92 -21.04 -7.46
C ALA A 138 3.13 -20.52 -6.03
N VAL A 139 3.30 -19.20 -5.85
CA VAL A 139 3.44 -18.58 -4.52
C VAL A 139 2.15 -18.68 -3.71
N ILE A 140 1.00 -18.39 -4.31
CA ILE A 140 -0.31 -18.43 -3.62
C ILE A 140 -0.64 -19.87 -3.20
N GLY A 141 -0.44 -20.84 -4.10
CA GLY A 141 -0.78 -22.25 -3.89
C GLY A 141 0.11 -22.99 -2.88
N ASN A 142 1.33 -22.50 -2.60
CA ASN A 142 2.26 -23.14 -1.67
C ASN A 142 1.83 -23.00 -0.18
N GLY A 143 0.82 -22.18 0.14
CA GLY A 143 0.15 -22.25 1.45
C GLY A 143 0.44 -21.10 2.42
N ARG A 144 1.09 -20.01 2.00
CA ARG A 144 1.24 -18.81 2.86
C ARG A 144 -0.07 -18.06 3.13
N ALA A 145 -1.07 -18.22 2.27
CA ALA A 145 -2.25 -17.36 2.29
C ALA A 145 -3.51 -18.00 2.92
N PHE A 146 -3.46 -19.25 3.39
CA PHE A 146 -4.66 -20.03 3.74
C PHE A 146 -5.76 -19.96 2.65
N VAL A 147 -5.34 -19.77 1.39
CA VAL A 147 -6.23 -19.68 0.23
C VAL A 147 -6.56 -21.11 -0.18
N PRO A 148 -7.85 -21.52 -0.15
CA PRO A 148 -8.25 -22.81 -0.68
C PRO A 148 -7.77 -22.97 -2.12
N PRO A 149 -7.29 -24.16 -2.55
CA PRO A 149 -6.79 -24.37 -3.91
C PRO A 149 -7.75 -23.89 -5.01
N ILE A 150 -9.06 -23.99 -4.77
CA ILE A 150 -10.12 -23.53 -5.67
C ILE A 150 -10.09 -22.01 -5.93
N ASN A 151 -9.49 -21.24 -5.03
CA ASN A 151 -9.43 -19.78 -5.10
C ASN A 151 -8.08 -19.25 -5.63
N VAL A 152 -7.08 -20.11 -5.86
CA VAL A 152 -5.72 -19.69 -6.29
C VAL A 152 -5.79 -18.88 -7.58
N ASP A 153 -6.53 -19.37 -8.57
CA ASP A 153 -6.72 -18.70 -9.86
C ASP A 153 -7.32 -17.29 -9.71
N ARG A 154 -8.39 -17.17 -8.91
CA ARG A 154 -9.05 -15.87 -8.66
C ARG A 154 -8.13 -14.89 -7.91
N VAL A 155 -7.32 -15.36 -6.96
CA VAL A 155 -6.37 -14.50 -6.24
C VAL A 155 -5.19 -14.11 -7.13
N ALA A 156 -4.74 -14.99 -8.03
CA ALA A 156 -3.76 -14.66 -9.05
C ALA A 156 -4.31 -13.60 -10.00
N GLU A 157 -5.58 -13.72 -10.43
CA GLU A 157 -6.27 -12.74 -11.26
C GLU A 157 -6.35 -11.36 -10.59
N LEU A 158 -6.72 -11.30 -9.32
CA LEU A 158 -6.67 -10.08 -8.51
C LEU A 158 -5.28 -9.43 -8.57
N ARG A 159 -4.20 -10.23 -8.45
CA ARG A 159 -2.83 -9.72 -8.51
C ARG A 159 -2.46 -9.20 -9.90
N MET A 160 -2.85 -9.88 -10.97
CA MET A 160 -2.61 -9.42 -12.35
C MET A 160 -3.38 -8.13 -12.64
N ARG A 161 -4.62 -8.01 -12.15
CA ARG A 161 -5.39 -6.76 -12.24
C ARG A 161 -4.70 -5.60 -11.51
N ARG A 162 -4.08 -5.85 -10.35
CA ARG A 162 -3.27 -4.84 -9.64
C ARG A 162 -2.02 -4.42 -10.40
N GLN A 163 -1.39 -5.33 -11.14
CA GLN A 163 -0.16 -5.03 -11.91
C GLN A 163 -0.39 -3.93 -12.95
N GLN A 164 -1.62 -3.76 -13.45
CA GLN A 164 -2.00 -2.65 -14.35
C GLN A 164 -1.65 -1.27 -13.78
N ARG A 165 -1.52 -1.14 -12.45
CA ARG A 165 -1.11 0.11 -11.78
C ARG A 165 0.22 0.65 -12.30
N LEU A 166 1.13 -0.22 -12.74
CA LEU A 166 2.45 0.19 -13.27
C LEU A 166 2.36 1.11 -14.50
N GLY A 167 1.31 0.95 -15.31
CA GLY A 167 1.07 1.73 -16.53
C GLY A 167 0.01 2.82 -16.39
N GLN A 168 -0.54 3.03 -15.20
CA GLN A 168 -1.59 4.04 -14.98
C GLN A 168 -1.01 5.43 -14.77
N ASP A 169 -1.71 6.44 -15.28
CA ASP A 169 -1.38 7.83 -15.03
C ASP A 169 -1.30 8.15 -13.53
N GLY A 170 -0.35 9.02 -13.18
CA GLY A 170 -0.08 9.42 -11.80
C GLY A 170 0.70 8.41 -10.97
N PHE A 171 0.99 7.19 -11.46
CA PHE A 171 1.99 6.33 -10.82
C PHE A 171 3.39 6.80 -11.25
N GLN A 172 4.17 7.27 -10.27
CA GLN A 172 5.51 7.79 -10.48
C GLN A 172 6.58 6.69 -10.51
N GLY A 173 6.32 5.54 -9.87
CA GLY A 173 7.15 4.36 -10.06
C GLY A 173 7.29 3.44 -8.85
N LEU A 174 7.91 2.29 -9.10
CA LEU A 174 8.26 1.28 -8.11
C LEU A 174 9.78 1.10 -8.08
N THR A 175 10.39 1.23 -6.90
CA THR A 175 11.79 0.82 -6.68
C THR A 175 11.83 -0.46 -5.85
N ALA A 176 12.35 -1.53 -6.42
CA ALA A 176 12.47 -2.83 -5.77
C ALA A 176 13.93 -3.14 -5.42
N VAL A 177 14.18 -3.48 -4.16
CA VAL A 177 15.43 -4.11 -3.71
C VAL A 177 15.13 -5.58 -3.43
N ILE A 178 15.64 -6.45 -4.30
CA ILE A 178 15.38 -7.88 -4.30
C ILE A 178 16.66 -8.60 -3.87
N THR A 179 16.59 -9.50 -2.88
CA THR A 179 17.79 -10.26 -2.51
C THR A 179 18.13 -11.30 -3.57
N GLU A 180 19.42 -11.61 -3.71
CA GLU A 180 19.88 -12.64 -4.65
C GLU A 180 19.23 -14.01 -4.39
N GLY A 181 18.85 -14.30 -3.14
CA GLY A 181 18.11 -15.50 -2.79
C GLY A 181 16.76 -15.62 -3.49
N VAL A 182 16.05 -14.51 -3.70
CA VAL A 182 14.75 -14.49 -4.39
C VAL A 182 14.88 -14.89 -5.86
N ILE A 183 15.89 -14.37 -6.56
CA ILE A 183 16.08 -14.67 -7.99
C ILE A 183 16.66 -16.06 -8.23
N ARG A 184 17.28 -16.68 -7.22
CA ARG A 184 17.85 -18.03 -7.30
C ARG A 184 16.93 -19.14 -6.79
N THR A 185 15.86 -18.81 -6.06
CA THR A 185 14.91 -19.80 -5.55
C THR A 185 13.96 -20.23 -6.66
N ILE A 186 13.96 -21.52 -7.02
CA ILE A 186 13.09 -22.05 -8.07
C ILE A 186 11.64 -22.12 -7.56
N VAL A 187 10.80 -21.23 -8.08
CA VAL A 187 9.36 -21.17 -7.78
C VAL A 187 8.58 -21.61 -9.01
N GLY A 188 7.66 -22.58 -8.84
CA GLY A 188 6.82 -23.08 -9.93
C GLY A 188 7.56 -23.93 -10.98
N GLY A 189 8.84 -24.25 -10.76
CA GLY A 189 9.69 -24.98 -11.71
C GLY A 189 10.62 -24.07 -12.50
N ARG A 190 11.57 -24.66 -13.24
CA ARG A 190 12.63 -23.92 -13.96
C ARG A 190 12.06 -22.99 -15.03
N ASP A 191 11.06 -23.43 -15.78
CA ASP A 191 10.46 -22.62 -16.84
C ASP A 191 9.69 -21.42 -16.29
N VAL A 192 8.87 -21.62 -15.25
CA VAL A 192 8.15 -20.53 -14.56
C VAL A 192 9.14 -19.51 -13.99
N MET A 193 10.21 -19.98 -13.37
CA MET A 193 11.23 -19.09 -12.81
C MET A 193 12.01 -18.34 -13.90
N ARG A 194 12.35 -19.00 -15.01
CA ARG A 194 13.01 -18.36 -16.16
C ARG A 194 12.12 -17.26 -16.75
N ASP A 195 10.84 -17.53 -16.92
CA ASP A 195 9.85 -16.56 -17.38
C ASP A 195 9.69 -15.38 -16.41
N GLN A 196 9.70 -15.67 -15.10
CA GLN A 196 9.67 -14.63 -14.07
C GLN A 196 10.89 -13.71 -14.14
N LEU A 197 12.11 -14.26 -14.29
CA LEU A 197 13.34 -13.46 -14.38
C LEU A 197 13.36 -12.60 -15.65
N ARG A 198 12.89 -13.16 -16.78
CA ARG A 198 12.71 -12.39 -18.02
C ARG A 198 11.75 -11.22 -17.82
N ASN A 199 10.60 -11.46 -17.18
CA ASN A 199 9.61 -10.43 -16.89
C ASN A 199 10.16 -9.27 -16.05
N LEU A 200 11.06 -9.54 -15.09
CA LEU A 200 11.71 -8.47 -14.30
C LEU A 200 12.48 -7.49 -15.20
N ILE A 201 13.15 -8.00 -16.24
CA ILE A 201 13.91 -7.17 -17.18
C ILE A 201 12.95 -6.38 -18.08
N GLU A 202 11.92 -7.04 -18.60
CA GLU A 202 10.93 -6.45 -19.51
C GLU A 202 10.12 -5.33 -18.83
N VAL A 203 9.59 -5.59 -17.63
CA VAL A 203 8.82 -4.61 -16.85
C VAL A 203 9.64 -3.37 -16.50
N ALA A 204 10.93 -3.54 -16.18
CA ALA A 204 11.84 -2.42 -15.90
C ALA A 204 12.19 -1.58 -17.15
N GLN A 205 11.90 -2.08 -18.36
CA GLN A 205 12.06 -1.33 -19.61
C GLN A 205 10.78 -0.62 -20.03
N GLU A 206 9.62 -1.20 -19.74
CA GLU A 206 8.31 -0.71 -20.18
C GLU A 206 7.68 0.29 -19.21
N TYR A 207 7.90 0.12 -17.91
CA TYR A 207 7.24 0.87 -16.85
C TYR A 207 8.24 1.65 -15.99
N PRO A 208 7.79 2.63 -15.17
CA PRO A 208 8.65 3.34 -14.22
C PRO A 208 9.06 2.43 -13.04
N VAL A 209 9.83 1.38 -13.34
CA VAL A 209 10.26 0.35 -12.40
C VAL A 209 11.78 0.31 -12.36
N THR A 210 12.34 0.43 -11.16
CA THR A 210 13.77 0.31 -10.90
C THR A 210 14.03 -0.92 -10.04
N ILE A 211 14.90 -1.82 -10.51
CA ILE A 211 15.22 -3.07 -9.80
C ILE A 211 16.70 -3.07 -9.41
N HIS A 212 16.93 -3.33 -8.13
CA HIS A 212 18.25 -3.54 -7.55
C HIS A 212 18.33 -4.94 -6.96
N ILE A 213 19.41 -5.66 -7.24
CA ILE A 213 19.69 -6.93 -6.57
C ILE A 213 20.64 -6.69 -5.40
N LEU A 214 20.25 -7.11 -4.20
CA LEU A 214 21.13 -7.17 -3.03
C LEU A 214 21.90 -8.50 -3.08
N PRO A 215 23.19 -8.49 -3.45
CA PRO A 215 23.96 -9.71 -3.69
C PRO A 215 24.35 -10.39 -2.38
N PHE A 216 24.64 -11.69 -2.40
CA PHE A 216 25.12 -12.40 -1.21
C PHE A 216 26.42 -11.83 -0.64
N SER A 217 27.25 -11.19 -1.49
CA SER A 217 28.49 -10.52 -1.08
C SER A 217 28.25 -9.29 -0.18
N ALA A 218 27.02 -8.78 -0.09
CA ALA A 218 26.67 -7.69 0.82
C ALA A 218 26.68 -8.14 2.31
N GLY A 219 26.67 -9.44 2.57
CA GLY A 219 26.70 -9.99 3.93
C GLY A 219 25.31 -10.03 4.58
N ALA A 220 25.23 -9.59 5.84
CA ALA A 220 23.99 -9.69 6.61
C ALA A 220 22.90 -8.78 6.03
N LEU A 221 21.70 -9.34 5.83
CA LEU A 221 20.55 -8.60 5.33
C LEU A 221 20.11 -7.52 6.33
N PRO A 222 19.89 -6.27 5.88
CA PRO A 222 19.20 -5.28 6.70
C PRO A 222 17.73 -5.71 6.82
N GLY A 223 17.34 -6.20 7.99
CA GLY A 223 15.96 -6.64 8.27
C GLY A 223 15.60 -8.01 7.69
N SER A 224 14.51 -8.57 8.21
CA SER A 224 14.11 -9.97 8.02
C SER A 224 12.67 -10.17 7.54
N ASP A 225 11.98 -9.09 7.17
CA ASP A 225 10.61 -9.13 6.67
C ASP A 225 10.54 -8.60 5.23
N ASN A 226 9.60 -9.12 4.44
CA ASN A 226 9.24 -8.49 3.17
C ASN A 226 8.33 -7.31 3.47
N PHE A 227 8.54 -6.19 2.79
CA PHE A 227 7.63 -5.06 2.93
C PHE A 227 7.57 -4.19 1.67
N VAL A 228 6.49 -3.41 1.58
CA VAL A 228 6.31 -2.38 0.57
C VAL A 228 5.92 -1.09 1.26
N ILE A 229 6.69 -0.03 1.06
CA ILE A 229 6.38 1.32 1.50
C ILE A 229 5.64 2.02 0.35
N PHE A 230 4.48 2.59 0.65
CA PHE A 230 3.67 3.38 -0.26
C PHE A 230 3.73 4.83 0.14
N GLU A 231 4.04 5.69 -0.82
CA GLU A 231 3.99 7.14 -0.64
C GLU A 231 2.86 7.70 -1.50
N PHE A 232 2.33 8.83 -1.05
CA PHE A 232 1.16 9.47 -1.61
C PHE A 232 1.53 10.88 -2.06
N PRO A 233 0.79 11.48 -3.01
CA PRO A 233 1.13 12.79 -3.56
C PRO A 233 1.10 13.93 -2.54
N HIS A 234 0.65 13.69 -1.31
CA HIS A 234 0.40 14.72 -0.31
C HIS A 234 0.97 14.34 1.06
N ASP A 235 1.76 15.24 1.65
CA ASP A 235 2.50 15.11 2.94
C ASP A 235 1.63 14.79 4.18
N LEU A 236 0.30 14.82 4.03
CA LEU A 236 -0.63 14.65 5.15
C LEU A 236 -0.86 13.19 5.50
N ASP A 237 -0.79 12.32 4.49
CA ASP A 237 -1.17 10.93 4.65
C ASP A 237 -0.13 10.13 5.43
N GLY A 238 1.13 10.59 5.40
CA GLY A 238 2.26 9.80 5.85
C GLY A 238 2.41 8.54 5.00
N ASP A 239 3.64 8.09 4.84
CA ASP A 239 3.87 6.83 4.13
C ASP A 239 3.22 5.68 4.92
N VAL A 240 2.77 4.68 4.19
CA VAL A 240 2.18 3.48 4.76
C VAL A 240 3.02 2.29 4.36
N VAL A 241 3.28 1.39 5.30
CA VAL A 241 4.04 0.17 5.00
C VAL A 241 3.15 -1.06 5.13
N TYR A 242 3.15 -1.87 4.09
CA TYR A 242 2.63 -3.24 4.13
C TYR A 242 3.79 -4.18 4.46
N VAL A 243 3.65 -4.96 5.51
CA VAL A 243 4.65 -5.96 5.94
C VAL A 243 4.04 -7.36 5.78
N ASP A 244 4.73 -8.22 5.04
CA ASP A 244 4.38 -9.62 4.85
C ASP A 244 5.40 -10.50 5.60
N SER A 245 4.99 -10.92 6.80
CA SER A 245 5.77 -11.78 7.68
C SER A 245 5.18 -13.20 7.71
N SER A 246 5.93 -14.16 8.25
CA SER A 246 5.48 -15.55 8.39
C SER A 246 4.23 -15.72 9.26
N THR A 247 3.91 -14.75 10.13
CA THR A 247 2.82 -14.84 11.10
C THR A 247 1.64 -13.94 10.77
N ALA A 248 1.85 -12.87 10.01
CA ALA A 248 0.81 -11.91 9.68
C ALA A 248 1.19 -11.04 8.48
N GLN A 249 0.15 -10.66 7.75
CA GLN A 249 0.15 -9.57 6.78
C GLN A 249 -0.46 -8.34 7.45
N ARG A 250 0.30 -7.25 7.56
CA ARG A 250 -0.13 -6.06 8.29
C ARG A 250 0.13 -4.80 7.50
N ILE A 251 -0.71 -3.81 7.75
CA ILE A 251 -0.55 -2.45 7.26
C ILE A 251 -0.27 -1.57 8.47
N HIS A 252 0.80 -0.81 8.36
CA HIS A 252 1.28 0.09 9.40
C HIS A 252 1.26 1.53 8.90
N GLU A 253 0.59 2.36 9.68
CA GLU A 253 0.49 3.81 9.49
C GLU A 253 1.26 4.55 10.61
N GLU A 254 1.86 3.80 11.54
CA GLU A 254 2.64 4.31 12.66
C GLU A 254 3.99 4.84 12.18
N ARG A 255 4.28 6.10 12.49
CA ARG A 255 5.49 6.79 12.02
C ARG A 255 6.78 6.05 12.36
N ASP A 256 6.86 5.43 13.53
CA ASP A 256 8.08 4.73 13.96
C ASP A 256 8.32 3.45 13.15
N ILE A 257 7.25 2.71 12.82
CA ILE A 257 7.35 1.50 11.99
C ILE A 257 7.72 1.87 10.56
N VAL A 258 7.06 2.90 10.00
CA VAL A 258 7.36 3.42 8.66
C VAL A 258 8.81 3.90 8.56
N ARG A 259 9.31 4.64 9.57
CA ARG A 259 10.71 5.07 9.64
C ARG A 259 11.67 3.90 9.71
N GLN A 260 11.36 2.88 10.50
CA GLN A 260 12.18 1.68 10.61
C GLN A 260 12.28 0.95 9.26
N CYS A 261 11.17 0.73 8.57
CA CYS A 261 11.18 0.11 7.23
C CYS A 261 11.91 0.99 6.21
N SER A 262 11.74 2.32 6.26
CA SER A 262 12.44 3.25 5.38
C SER A 262 13.96 3.20 5.59
N TYR A 263 14.41 3.15 6.84
CA TYR A 263 15.82 2.98 7.17
C TYR A 263 16.37 1.65 6.61
N THR A 264 15.65 0.55 6.85
CA THR A 264 15.99 -0.77 6.32
C THR A 264 16.10 -0.77 4.80
N PHE A 265 15.12 -0.18 4.10
CA PHE A 265 15.12 -0.08 2.64
C PHE A 265 16.34 0.69 2.13
N HIS A 266 16.64 1.86 2.69
CA HIS A 266 17.80 2.65 2.27
C HIS A 266 19.13 1.94 2.57
N ALA A 267 19.23 1.24 3.71
CA ALA A 267 20.40 0.43 4.02
C ALA A 267 20.60 -0.73 3.04
N ALA A 268 19.49 -1.36 2.59
CA ALA A 268 19.52 -2.41 1.57
C ALA A 268 19.94 -1.83 0.21
N LEU A 269 19.33 -0.71 -0.20
CA LEU A 269 19.61 -0.06 -1.47
C LEU A 269 21.08 0.39 -1.57
N ALA A 270 21.65 0.92 -0.48
CA ALA A 270 23.05 1.36 -0.44
C ALA A 270 24.07 0.22 -0.65
N GLN A 271 23.66 -1.03 -0.38
CA GLN A 271 24.49 -2.23 -0.53
C GLN A 271 24.14 -3.04 -1.78
N ALA A 272 23.04 -2.69 -2.45
CA ALA A 272 22.57 -3.39 -3.63
C ALA A 272 23.39 -3.00 -4.87
N LEU A 273 23.39 -3.88 -5.86
CA LEU A 273 24.05 -3.65 -7.13
C LEU A 273 23.41 -2.46 -7.87
N PRO A 274 24.19 -1.68 -8.62
CA PRO A 274 23.65 -0.74 -9.59
C PRO A 274 22.69 -1.43 -10.58
N VAL A 275 21.74 -0.68 -11.15
CA VAL A 275 20.68 -1.22 -12.02
C VAL A 275 21.21 -2.11 -13.15
N ARG A 276 22.29 -1.67 -13.83
CA ARG A 276 22.88 -2.47 -14.92
C ARG A 276 23.44 -3.81 -14.43
N GLN A 277 24.19 -3.80 -13.33
CA GLN A 277 24.77 -5.01 -12.76
C GLN A 277 23.69 -5.94 -12.19
N SER A 278 22.60 -5.37 -11.66
CA SER A 278 21.41 -6.10 -11.24
C SER A 278 20.78 -6.85 -12.42
N GLN A 279 20.61 -6.19 -13.57
CA GLN A 279 20.11 -6.84 -14.78
C GLN A 279 21.06 -7.93 -15.29
N ASP A 280 22.37 -7.69 -15.25
CA ASP A 280 23.37 -8.67 -15.68
C ASP A 280 23.32 -9.93 -14.79
N LEU A 281 23.18 -9.76 -13.47
CA LEU A 281 22.99 -10.88 -12.54
C LEU A 281 21.67 -11.62 -12.79
N ILE A 282 20.57 -10.92 -13.04
CA ILE A 282 19.29 -11.55 -13.39
C ILE A 282 19.43 -12.40 -14.67
N ARG A 283 20.11 -11.89 -15.71
CA ARG A 283 20.36 -12.64 -16.95
C ARG A 283 21.23 -13.88 -16.69
N ALA A 284 22.31 -13.74 -15.93
CA ALA A 284 23.18 -14.86 -15.60
C ALA A 284 22.42 -15.98 -14.87
N VAL A 285 21.62 -15.64 -13.84
CA VAL A 285 20.79 -16.61 -13.13
C VAL A 285 19.75 -17.25 -14.05
N MET A 286 19.18 -16.48 -14.98
CA MET A 286 18.22 -16.99 -15.95
C MET A 286 18.84 -18.00 -16.93
N GLU A 287 20.12 -17.86 -17.29
CA GLU A 287 20.87 -18.81 -18.13
C GLU A 287 21.26 -20.09 -17.39
N GLU A 288 21.35 -20.05 -16.05
CA GLU A 288 21.63 -21.21 -15.20
C GLU A 288 20.41 -22.14 -15.01
N LEU A 289 19.19 -21.63 -15.27
CA LEU A 289 17.91 -22.35 -15.26
C LEU A 289 17.66 -23.08 -16.58
#